data_AF-A0A4R4IA22-F1
#
_entry.id   AF-A0A4R4IA22-F1
#
_cell.length_a   1.000
_cell.length_b   1.000
_cell.length_c   1.000
_cell.angle_alpha   90.00
_cell.angle_beta   90.00
_cell.angle_gamma   90.00
#
_symmetry.space_group_name_H-M   'P 1'
#
loop_
_entity.id
_entity.type
_entity.pdbx_description
1 polymer ?
#
loop_
_entity_poly.entity_id
_entity_poly.type
_entity_poly.pdbx_seq_one_letter_code
_entity_poly.pdbx_strand_id
1 'polypeptide(L)'
;MFSAFAIGALDPFAPRVSPPLEVRAWGARLNAAFSMALLVVIFALYRNEIGKRLRLERDLARAVRKGQFEVHYQPQLLSTDAVIGAEALVRWRHPSGTLLSPDASIPLAKDSALICDLGLAVLRQGCDTLRDWSRDPATRAPTLAVNVSPVQLLDDEFLGAASALIHSSGMTRG
;
A
#
# COMPACT_ATOMS: atom_id res chain seq x y z
N MET A 1 -4.78 37.38 -15.70
CA MET A 1 -4.86 38.85 -15.59
C MET A 1 -3.48 39.48 -15.40
N PHE A 2 -2.67 39.04 -14.43
CA PHE A 2 -1.27 39.53 -14.25
C PHE A 2 -0.34 39.30 -15.45
N SER A 3 -0.48 38.18 -16.15
CA SER A 3 0.29 37.89 -17.37
C SER A 3 0.03 38.89 -18.50
N ALA A 4 -1.22 39.31 -18.72
CA ALA A 4 -1.61 40.28 -19.75
C ALA A 4 -1.06 41.69 -19.47
N PHE A 5 -0.98 42.09 -18.20
CA PHE A 5 -0.33 43.35 -17.78
C PHE A 5 1.19 43.31 -17.96
N ALA A 6 1.85 42.20 -17.64
CA ALA A 6 3.31 42.08 -17.73
C ALA A 6 3.82 42.24 -19.18
N ILE A 7 3.13 41.62 -20.15
CA ILE A 7 3.51 41.69 -21.58
C ILE A 7 2.92 42.90 -22.33
N GLY A 8 2.07 43.71 -21.69
CA GLY A 8 1.51 44.92 -22.31
C GLY A 8 0.46 44.62 -23.36
N ALA A 9 -0.16 43.45 -23.29
CA ALA A 9 -1.20 43.03 -24.23
C ALA A 9 -2.43 43.95 -24.20
N LEU A 10 -2.55 44.82 -23.19
CA LEU A 10 -3.61 45.82 -23.03
C LEU A 10 -3.21 47.21 -23.54
N ASP A 11 -1.94 47.45 -23.87
CA ASP A 11 -1.44 48.75 -24.36
C ASP A 11 -2.16 49.23 -25.64
N PRO A 12 -2.54 48.36 -26.61
CA PRO A 12 -3.31 48.77 -27.79
C PRO A 12 -4.74 49.21 -27.48
N PHE A 13 -5.31 48.75 -26.36
CA PHE A 13 -6.73 48.94 -26.02
C PHE A 13 -6.94 49.96 -24.88
N ALA A 14 -5.92 50.23 -24.05
CA ALA A 14 -6.00 51.15 -22.92
C ALA A 14 -4.61 51.76 -22.55
N PRO A 15 -4.05 52.65 -23.40
CA PRO A 15 -2.66 53.10 -23.32
C PRO A 15 -2.28 53.91 -22.06
N ARG A 16 -3.23 54.33 -21.22
CA ARG A 16 -2.98 55.05 -19.95
C ARG A 16 -3.22 54.22 -18.68
N VAL A 17 -3.54 52.93 -18.82
CA VAL A 17 -3.92 52.06 -17.69
C VAL A 17 -2.81 51.08 -17.32
N SER A 18 -1.88 50.82 -18.23
CA SER A 18 -0.75 49.91 -17.98
C SER A 18 0.31 50.53 -17.07
N PRO A 19 0.84 49.79 -16.07
CA PRO A 19 1.95 50.24 -15.26
C PRO A 19 3.21 50.52 -16.10
N PRO A 20 4.15 51.36 -15.60
CA PRO A 20 5.43 51.61 -16.28
C PRO A 20 6.18 50.33 -16.62
N LEU A 21 6.95 50.36 -17.71
CA LEU A 21 7.71 49.20 -18.21
C LEU A 21 8.60 48.56 -17.13
N GLU A 22 9.21 49.36 -16.26
CA GLU A 22 10.02 48.87 -15.15
C GLU A 22 9.22 48.04 -14.14
N VAL A 23 8.02 48.50 -13.78
CA VAL A 23 7.11 47.80 -12.86
C VAL A 23 6.67 46.47 -13.46
N ARG A 24 6.39 46.45 -14.77
CA ARG A 24 6.04 45.23 -15.51
C ARG A 24 7.20 44.24 -15.56
N ALA A 25 8.42 44.70 -15.81
CA ALA A 25 9.62 43.87 -15.84
C ALA A 25 9.94 43.26 -14.47
N TRP A 26 9.81 44.05 -13.40
CA TRP A 26 9.95 43.55 -12.03
C TRP A 26 8.88 42.53 -11.67
N GLY A 27 7.61 42.81 -12.00
CA GLY A 27 6.51 41.86 -11.78
C GLY A 27 6.71 40.54 -12.53
N ALA A 28 7.17 40.59 -13.78
CA ALA A 28 7.47 39.40 -14.58
C ALA A 28 8.62 38.58 -13.96
N ARG A 29 9.71 39.23 -13.56
CA ARG A 29 10.87 38.58 -12.92
C ARG A 29 10.50 37.94 -11.59
N LEU A 30 9.74 38.65 -10.75
CA LEU A 30 9.24 38.13 -9.48
C LEU A 30 8.32 36.93 -9.69
N ASN A 31 7.35 37.04 -10.61
CA ASN A 31 6.45 35.94 -10.92
C ASN A 31 7.20 34.70 -11.44
N ALA A 32 8.19 34.90 -12.32
CA ALA A 32 9.02 33.81 -12.82
C ALA A 32 9.86 33.15 -11.71
N ALA A 33 10.46 33.96 -10.83
CA ALA A 33 11.23 33.47 -9.69
C ALA A 33 10.35 32.68 -8.69
N PHE A 34 9.17 33.19 -8.35
CA PHE A 34 8.20 32.49 -7.50
C PHE A 34 7.71 31.19 -8.13
N SER A 35 7.39 31.21 -9.43
CA SER A 35 6.95 30.02 -10.16
C SER A 35 8.06 28.96 -10.21
N MET A 36 9.30 29.35 -10.47
CA MET A 36 10.45 28.46 -10.47
C MET A 36 10.68 27.86 -9.07
N ALA A 37 10.63 28.69 -8.02
CA ALA A 37 10.77 28.23 -6.64
C ALA A 37 9.66 27.23 -6.27
N LEU A 38 8.41 27.52 -6.62
CA LEU A 38 7.28 26.61 -6.41
C LEU A 38 7.49 25.27 -7.12
N LEU A 39 7.92 25.30 -8.39
CA LEU A 39 8.20 24.09 -9.16
C LEU A 39 9.33 23.26 -8.53
N VAL A 40 10.41 23.90 -8.08
CA VAL A 40 11.52 23.22 -7.41
C VAL A 40 11.04 22.57 -6.10
N VAL A 41 10.22 23.26 -5.31
CA VAL A 41 9.64 22.70 -4.07
C VAL A 41 8.74 21.51 -4.38
N ILE A 42 7.82 21.63 -5.35
CA ILE A 42 6.95 20.53 -5.78
C ILE A 42 7.79 19.33 -6.23
N PHE A 43 8.80 19.54 -7.07
CA PHE A 43 9.65 18.48 -7.56
C PHE A 43 10.44 17.79 -6.43
N ALA A 44 10.96 18.57 -5.46
CA ALA A 44 11.68 18.03 -4.31
C ALA A 44 10.78 17.18 -3.41
N LEU A 45 9.55 17.64 -3.14
CA LEU A 45 8.57 16.88 -2.36
C LEU A 45 8.20 15.57 -3.06
N TYR A 46 7.90 15.64 -4.37
CA TYR A 46 7.50 14.49 -5.16
C TYR A 46 8.60 13.44 -5.28
N ARG A 47 9.86 13.88 -5.48
CA ARG A 47 11.03 12.99 -5.56
C ARG A 47 11.27 12.23 -4.25
N ASN A 48 11.04 12.87 -3.10
CA ASN A 48 11.19 12.22 -1.79
C ASN A 48 10.14 11.11 -1.60
N GLU A 49 8.88 11.41 -1.94
CA GLU A 49 7.77 10.48 -1.78
C GLU A 49 7.90 9.25 -2.69
N ILE A 50 8.18 9.47 -3.98
CA ILE A 50 8.41 8.37 -4.93
C ILE A 50 9.61 7.52 -4.49
N GLY A 51 10.70 8.15 -4.07
CA GLY A 51 11.89 7.43 -3.63
C GLY A 51 11.62 6.54 -2.42
N LYS A 52 10.81 7.01 -1.47
CA LYS A 52 10.37 6.20 -0.31
C LYS A 52 9.48 5.04 -0.75
N ARG A 53 8.47 5.29 -1.58
CA ARG A 53 7.55 4.27 -2.08
C ARG A 53 8.28 3.16 -2.84
N LEU A 54 9.15 3.50 -3.79
CA LEU A 54 9.92 2.52 -4.56
C LEU A 54 10.86 1.68 -3.70
N ARG A 55 11.44 2.27 -2.65
CA ARG A 55 12.24 1.50 -1.67
C ARG A 55 11.37 0.52 -0.92
N LEU A 56 10.22 0.97 -0.42
CA LEU A 56 9.30 0.14 0.34
C LEU A 56 8.73 -1.01 -0.50
N GLU A 57 8.39 -0.78 -1.78
CA GLU A 57 7.96 -1.83 -2.71
C GLU A 57 9.06 -2.88 -2.95
N ARG A 58 10.32 -2.45 -3.13
CA ARG A 58 11.46 -3.38 -3.27
C ARG A 58 11.70 -4.20 -2.02
N ASP A 59 11.58 -3.57 -0.85
CA ASP A 59 11.74 -4.25 0.44
C ASP A 59 10.58 -5.22 0.68
N LEU A 60 9.36 -4.86 0.29
CA LEU A 60 8.18 -5.74 0.34
C LEU A 60 8.39 -6.97 -0.56
N ALA A 61 8.81 -6.77 -1.81
CA ALA A 61 9.13 -7.86 -2.72
C ALA A 61 10.18 -8.82 -2.14
N ARG A 62 11.20 -8.26 -1.48
CA ARG A 62 12.23 -9.06 -0.80
C ARG A 62 11.67 -9.79 0.42
N ALA A 63 10.83 -9.14 1.20
CA ALA A 63 10.20 -9.71 2.39
C ALA A 63 9.31 -10.90 2.01
N VAL A 64 8.56 -10.81 0.91
CA VAL A 64 7.68 -11.90 0.44
C VAL A 64 8.52 -13.12 0.09
N ARG A 65 9.57 -12.94 -0.72
CA ARG A 65 10.49 -14.02 -1.11
C ARG A 65 11.25 -14.64 0.07
N LYS A 66 11.55 -13.84 1.10
CA LYS A 66 12.30 -14.30 2.29
C LYS A 66 11.42 -14.76 3.44
N GLY A 67 10.09 -14.73 3.30
CA GLY A 67 9.16 -15.10 4.37
C GLY A 67 9.27 -14.20 5.61
N GLN A 68 9.55 -12.90 5.44
CA GLN A 68 9.69 -11.93 6.55
C GLN A 68 8.35 -11.38 7.04
N PHE A 69 7.29 -12.18 6.92
CA PHE A 69 5.96 -11.86 7.40
C PHE A 69 5.62 -12.75 8.58
N GLU A 70 5.01 -12.14 9.57
CA GLU A 70 4.43 -12.78 10.73
C GLU A 70 2.91 -12.83 10.51
N VAL A 71 2.26 -13.89 10.98
CA VAL A 71 0.80 -13.98 11.02
C VAL A 71 0.38 -13.94 12.47
N HIS A 72 -0.43 -12.94 12.80
CA HIS A 72 -1.08 -12.83 14.10
C HIS A 72 -2.49 -13.43 14.00
N TYR A 73 -2.98 -14.02 15.08
CA TYR A 73 -4.29 -14.66 15.12
C TYR A 73 -5.21 -13.86 16.04
N GLN A 74 -6.31 -13.34 15.49
CA GLN A 74 -7.34 -12.67 16.28
C GLN A 74 -8.48 -13.66 16.57
N PRO A 75 -8.72 -14.04 17.85
CA PRO A 75 -9.79 -14.97 18.19
C PRO A 75 -11.17 -14.43 17.82
N GLN A 76 -12.03 -15.31 17.31
CA GLN A 76 -13.45 -15.06 17.10
C GLN A 76 -14.23 -15.76 18.22
N LEU A 77 -15.02 -14.99 18.97
CA LEU A 77 -15.70 -15.44 20.19
C LEU A 77 -17.22 -15.43 19.99
N LEU A 78 -17.89 -16.40 20.61
CA LEU A 78 -19.34 -16.32 20.87
C LEU A 78 -19.62 -15.42 22.09
N SER A 79 -20.89 -15.11 22.31
CA SER A 79 -21.35 -14.43 23.54
C SER A 79 -21.06 -15.22 24.82
N THR A 80 -20.72 -16.51 24.70
CA THR A 80 -20.33 -17.41 25.79
C THR A 80 -18.81 -17.43 26.05
N ASP A 81 -18.04 -16.54 25.43
CA ASP A 81 -16.56 -16.51 25.43
C ASP A 81 -15.90 -17.76 24.81
N ALA A 82 -16.68 -18.61 24.14
CA ALA A 82 -16.15 -19.76 23.42
C ALA A 82 -15.47 -19.32 22.10
N VAL A 83 -14.23 -19.77 21.88
CA VAL A 83 -13.49 -19.54 20.64
C VAL A 83 -14.03 -20.45 19.54
N ILE A 84 -14.57 -19.85 18.47
CA ILE A 84 -15.11 -20.56 17.30
C ILE A 84 -14.16 -20.55 16.11
N GLY A 85 -13.20 -19.64 16.12
CA GLY A 85 -12.26 -19.45 15.03
C GLY A 85 -11.20 -18.42 15.37
N ALA A 86 -10.33 -18.16 14.39
CA ALA A 86 -9.42 -17.05 14.42
C ALA A 86 -9.28 -16.44 13.03
N GLU A 87 -9.01 -15.14 12.97
CA GLU A 87 -8.62 -14.46 11.74
C GLU A 87 -7.09 -14.36 11.67
N ALA A 88 -6.52 -14.84 10.57
CA ALA A 88 -5.11 -14.71 10.23
C ALA A 88 -4.84 -13.30 9.68
N LEU A 89 -4.07 -12.53 10.44
CA LEU A 89 -3.74 -11.14 10.15
C LEU A 89 -2.25 -11.01 9.86
N VAL A 90 -1.94 -10.74 8.59
CA VAL A 90 -0.55 -10.54 8.15
C VAL A 90 0.06 -9.30 8.80
N ARG A 91 1.31 -9.44 9.24
CA ARG A 91 2.12 -8.38 9.83
C ARG A 91 3.49 -8.39 9.19
N TRP A 92 3.91 -7.22 8.72
CA TRP A 92 5.24 -7.08 8.14
C TRP A 92 6.18 -6.36 9.09
N ARG A 93 7.20 -7.08 9.55
CA ARG A 93 8.32 -6.48 10.27
C ARG A 93 9.35 -5.98 9.25
N HIS A 94 9.37 -4.66 9.05
CA HIS A 94 10.32 -4.03 8.15
C HIS A 94 11.77 -4.30 8.60
N PRO A 95 12.76 -4.41 7.68
CA PRO A 95 14.16 -4.64 8.05
C PRO A 95 14.76 -3.62 9.02
N SER A 96 14.16 -2.42 9.14
CA SER A 96 14.52 -1.43 10.16
C SER A 96 14.10 -1.81 11.59
N GLY A 97 13.39 -2.94 11.77
CA GLY A 97 12.82 -3.39 13.04
C GLY A 97 11.40 -2.90 13.32
N THR A 98 10.86 -2.03 12.47
CA THR A 98 9.52 -1.43 12.66
C THR A 98 8.43 -2.38 12.16
N LEU A 99 7.41 -2.61 12.97
CA LEU A 99 6.19 -3.30 12.53
C LEU A 99 5.33 -2.31 11.73
N LEU A 100 5.13 -2.59 10.44
CA LEU A 100 4.30 -1.75 9.59
C LEU A 100 2.83 -2.15 9.68
N SER A 101 1.96 -1.13 9.70
CA SER A 101 0.51 -1.34 9.64
C SER A 101 0.10 -2.01 8.32
N PRO A 102 -0.91 -2.91 8.31
CA PRO A 102 -1.52 -3.40 7.09
C PRO A 102 -1.93 -2.29 6.12
N ASP A 103 -2.36 -1.14 6.61
CA ASP A 103 -2.77 0.01 5.77
C ASP A 103 -1.61 0.57 4.94
N ALA A 104 -0.36 0.38 5.40
CA ALA A 104 0.82 0.78 4.64
C ALA A 104 1.30 -0.32 3.69
N SER A 105 1.21 -1.60 4.08
CA SER A 105 1.78 -2.71 3.30
C SER A 105 0.82 -3.30 2.25
N ILE A 106 -0.49 -3.35 2.54
CA ILE A 106 -1.48 -3.99 1.67
C ILE A 106 -1.70 -3.20 0.36
N PRO A 107 -1.86 -1.86 0.37
CA PRO A 107 -1.96 -1.11 -0.88
C PRO A 107 -0.72 -1.29 -1.77
N LEU A 108 0.48 -1.31 -1.16
CA LEU A 108 1.72 -1.56 -1.89
C LEU A 108 1.77 -2.96 -2.49
N ALA A 109 1.33 -3.99 -1.76
CA ALA A 109 1.27 -5.36 -2.27
C ALA A 109 0.30 -5.47 -3.46
N LYS A 110 -0.84 -4.77 -3.40
CA LYS A 110 -1.84 -4.74 -4.49
C LYS A 110 -1.27 -4.08 -5.74
N ASP A 111 -0.67 -2.89 -5.60
CA ASP A 111 -0.15 -2.12 -6.73
C ASP A 111 1.06 -2.79 -7.41
N SER A 112 1.79 -3.65 -6.70
CA SER A 112 2.99 -4.33 -7.17
C SER A 112 2.79 -5.78 -7.62
N ALA A 113 1.53 -6.25 -7.71
CA ALA A 113 1.16 -7.65 -7.99
C ALA A 113 1.70 -8.69 -6.98
N LEU A 114 2.33 -8.25 -5.88
CA LEU A 114 2.83 -9.11 -4.81
C LEU A 114 1.72 -9.67 -3.92
N ILE A 115 0.50 -9.17 -4.07
CA ILE A 115 -0.65 -9.57 -3.24
C ILE A 115 -0.96 -11.07 -3.38
N CYS A 116 -0.78 -11.65 -4.56
CA CYS A 116 -1.00 -13.09 -4.80
C CYS A 116 0.05 -13.93 -4.04
N ASP A 117 1.34 -13.61 -4.21
CA ASP A 117 2.44 -14.29 -3.51
C ASP A 117 2.31 -14.17 -1.99
N LEU A 118 1.97 -12.97 -1.50
CA LEU A 118 1.74 -12.73 -0.07
C LEU A 118 0.57 -13.56 0.44
N GLY A 119 -0.54 -13.60 -0.29
CA GLY A 119 -1.70 -14.42 0.06
C GLY A 119 -1.37 -15.90 0.15
N LEU A 120 -0.60 -16.43 -0.82
CA LEU A 120 -0.14 -17.81 -0.79
C LEU A 120 0.79 -18.09 0.40
N ALA A 121 1.68 -17.15 0.74
CA ALA A 121 2.55 -17.28 1.91
C ALA A 121 1.74 -17.34 3.22
N VAL A 122 0.74 -16.45 3.38
CA VAL A 122 -0.16 -16.44 4.54
C VAL A 122 -0.99 -17.72 4.60
N LEU A 123 -1.51 -18.20 3.46
CA LEU A 123 -2.24 -19.46 3.39
C LEU A 123 -1.39 -20.66 3.81
N ARG A 124 -0.11 -20.74 3.39
CA ARG A 124 0.81 -21.79 3.84
C ARG A 124 0.97 -21.77 5.37
N GLN A 125 1.27 -20.60 5.93
CA GLN A 125 1.45 -20.45 7.38
C GLN A 125 0.17 -20.80 8.14
N GLY A 126 -1.00 -20.33 7.67
CA GLY A 126 -2.29 -20.68 8.27
C GLY A 126 -2.58 -22.17 8.21
N CYS A 127 -2.23 -22.83 7.11
CA CYS A 127 -2.34 -24.26 6.97
C CYS A 127 -1.44 -25.02 7.95
N ASP A 128 -0.20 -24.57 8.13
CA ASP A 128 0.72 -25.17 9.10
C ASP A 128 0.22 -24.99 10.53
N THR A 129 -0.30 -23.80 10.86
CA THR A 129 -0.91 -23.53 12.16
C THR A 129 -2.13 -24.40 12.44
N LEU A 130 -3.05 -24.55 11.48
CA LEU A 130 -4.20 -25.43 11.65
C LEU A 130 -3.78 -26.89 11.85
N ARG A 131 -2.71 -27.33 11.17
CA ARG A 131 -2.15 -28.67 11.38
C ARG A 131 -1.63 -28.83 12.81
N ASP A 132 -0.93 -27.84 13.34
CA ASP A 132 -0.43 -27.89 14.71
C ASP A 132 -1.58 -27.86 15.73
N TRP A 133 -2.59 -27.01 15.52
CA TRP A 133 -3.78 -26.96 16.35
C TRP A 133 -4.57 -28.27 16.32
N SER A 134 -4.63 -28.95 15.18
CA SER A 134 -5.32 -30.25 15.06
C SER A 134 -4.75 -31.34 15.96
N ARG A 135 -3.49 -31.18 16.41
CA ARG A 135 -2.80 -32.15 17.28
C ARG A 135 -3.21 -32.00 18.76
N ASP A 136 -3.78 -30.87 19.14
CA ASP A 136 -4.23 -30.60 20.51
C ASP A 136 -5.77 -30.61 20.58
N PRO A 137 -6.38 -31.50 21.39
CA PRO A 137 -7.82 -31.52 21.59
C PRO A 137 -8.45 -30.17 21.96
N ALA A 138 -7.71 -29.30 22.65
CA ALA A 138 -8.17 -27.97 23.06
C ALA A 138 -8.25 -26.97 21.89
N THR A 139 -7.48 -27.19 20.82
CA THR A 139 -7.38 -26.24 19.69
C THR A 139 -7.76 -26.86 18.34
N ARG A 140 -8.19 -28.13 18.28
CA ARG A 140 -8.57 -28.78 17.01
C ARG A 140 -9.89 -28.32 16.37
N ALA A 141 -10.72 -27.58 17.10
CA ALA A 141 -12.08 -27.23 16.69
C ALA A 141 -12.24 -25.87 15.95
N PRO A 142 -11.46 -24.81 16.28
CA PRO A 142 -11.63 -23.50 15.65
C PRO A 142 -11.31 -23.50 14.16
N THR A 143 -12.09 -22.73 13.40
CA THR A 143 -11.79 -22.42 11.99
C THR A 143 -10.74 -21.32 11.87
N LEU A 144 -10.02 -21.27 10.75
CA LEU A 144 -9.09 -20.17 10.46
C LEU A 144 -9.56 -19.39 9.22
N ALA A 145 -9.87 -18.11 9.40
CA ALA A 145 -10.19 -17.19 8.33
C ALA A 145 -8.91 -16.52 7.79
N VAL A 146 -8.74 -16.49 6.47
CA VAL A 146 -7.65 -15.79 5.80
C VAL A 146 -8.21 -14.75 4.86
N ASN A 147 -7.69 -13.52 4.95
CA ASN A 147 -8.13 -12.42 4.11
C ASN A 147 -7.66 -12.60 2.66
N VAL A 148 -8.59 -12.43 1.72
CA VAL A 148 -8.34 -12.49 0.28
C VAL A 148 -8.83 -11.20 -0.38
N SER A 149 -7.97 -10.55 -1.15
CA SER A 149 -8.28 -9.36 -1.94
C SER A 149 -9.13 -9.72 -3.17
N PRO A 150 -10.05 -8.85 -3.62
CA PRO A 150 -10.80 -9.07 -4.87
C PRO A 150 -9.91 -9.35 -6.09
N VAL A 151 -8.73 -8.72 -6.17
CA VAL A 151 -7.76 -8.95 -7.27
C VAL A 151 -7.29 -10.41 -7.30
N GLN A 152 -7.12 -11.04 -6.14
CA GLN A 152 -6.70 -12.45 -6.05
C GLN A 152 -7.84 -13.40 -6.46
N LEU A 153 -9.10 -13.02 -6.23
CA LEU A 153 -10.26 -13.81 -6.66
C LEU A 153 -10.47 -13.78 -8.18
N LEU A 154 -9.88 -12.81 -8.86
CA LEU A 154 -9.92 -12.69 -10.32
C LEU A 154 -8.71 -13.34 -11.00
N ASP A 155 -7.80 -13.93 -10.23
CA ASP A 155 -6.57 -14.56 -10.69
C ASP A 155 -6.71 -16.09 -10.61
N ASP A 156 -6.90 -16.73 -11.76
CA ASP A 156 -7.08 -18.18 -11.87
C ASP A 156 -5.86 -18.96 -11.38
N GLU A 157 -4.64 -18.41 -11.54
CA GLU A 157 -3.41 -19.06 -11.07
C GLU A 157 -3.35 -19.03 -9.54
N PHE A 158 -3.71 -17.90 -8.94
CA PHE A 158 -3.83 -17.79 -7.48
C PHE A 158 -4.87 -18.78 -6.93
N LEU A 159 -6.05 -18.84 -7.54
CA LEU A 159 -7.12 -19.75 -7.08
C LEU A 159 -6.69 -21.22 -7.18
N GLY A 160 -6.06 -21.60 -8.29
CA GLY A 160 -5.52 -22.95 -8.47
C GLY A 160 -4.45 -23.29 -7.42
N ALA A 161 -3.50 -22.38 -7.20
CA ALA A 161 -2.44 -22.57 -6.21
C ALA A 161 -2.98 -22.63 -4.77
N ALA A 162 -3.93 -21.77 -4.42
CA ALA A 162 -4.57 -21.75 -3.11
C ALA A 162 -5.34 -23.06 -2.85
N SER A 163 -6.12 -23.53 -3.83
CA SER A 163 -6.86 -24.79 -3.73
C SER A 163 -5.91 -25.98 -3.55
N ALA A 164 -4.86 -26.08 -4.37
CA ALA A 164 -3.87 -27.15 -4.26
C ALA A 164 -3.17 -27.17 -2.90
N LEU A 165 -2.82 -25.99 -2.38
CA LEU A 165 -2.20 -25.82 -1.07
C LEU A 165 -3.12 -26.30 0.05
N ILE A 166 -4.38 -25.87 0.06
CA ILE A 166 -5.37 -26.30 1.06
C ILE A 166 -5.57 -27.81 0.98
N HIS A 167 -5.74 -28.39 -0.21
CA HIS A 167 -5.90 -29.83 -0.36
C HIS A 167 -4.67 -30.63 0.11
N SER A 168 -3.47 -30.19 -0.22
CA SER A 168 -2.23 -30.86 0.19
C SER A 168 -1.99 -30.84 1.70
N SER A 169 -2.59 -29.86 2.39
CA SER A 169 -2.40 -29.67 3.83
C SER A 169 -3.23 -30.62 4.70
N GLY A 170 -4.19 -31.35 4.11
CA GLY A 170 -5.07 -32.29 4.80
C GLY A 170 -6.25 -31.65 5.54
N MET A 171 -6.46 -30.34 5.38
CA MET A 171 -7.61 -29.63 5.95
C MET A 171 -8.92 -30.04 5.26
N THR A 172 -9.90 -30.44 6.06
CA THR A 172 -11.28 -30.67 5.60
C THR A 172 -12.08 -29.38 5.64
N ARG A 173 -13.14 -29.29 4.83
CA ARG A 173 -14.10 -28.18 4.89
C ARG A 173 -14.71 -28.10 6.30
N GLY A 174 -14.75 -26.89 6.85
CA GLY A 174 -15.61 -26.55 7.99
C GLY A 174 -17.07 -26.44 7.58
#